data_AF-A0A4Y6PQE9-F1
#
_entry.id   AF-A0A4Y6PQE9-F1
#
_cell.length_a   1.000
_cell.length_b   1.000
_cell.length_c   1.000
_cell.angle_alpha   90.00
_cell.angle_beta   90.00
_cell.angle_gamma   90.00
#
_symmetry.space_group_name_H-M   'P 1'
#
loop_
_entity.id
_entity.type
_entity.pdbx_description
1 polymer ?
#
loop_
_entity_poly.entity_id
_entity_poly.type
_entity_poly.pdbx_seq_one_letter_code
_entity_poly.pdbx_strand_id
1 'polypeptide(L)'
;MLKKFLKFLKGTTQEQAFEGSYLDHLLEQVRPSVEAQLEECPEHDPLLVVVTEILRLSKPEQWTEAIECPLADEQSPELAAPAPPPAPADEADEADDSGEGDEPVEADADASNEFFEILEEEELEDDESEEKASDESDEADEQQEDSDSDSDDEQEEEHEDDKTAADGGESTGLDEESEAVHVDAEGDLSAAQTRPTAPLQSGDAIAAAEIVEEIAQEAILENSQSADDELEQAAAKATRLDSPEVLKAGRIFLGLLIENDRLPVDMQLSIAETMLARDLLLGYFVHDEQFEAKAKELLSLVEQKFNEGAFSQARILLQLFQTDRPTRINNDRNLFYEDMIMRLGIRRRHLLNHNLLAELEANSDVEDLDQGLAQTCHWLEENLHIKFHLFTRETEDVDAWRAFAQQSARRDAEDVFLRYIPPKRWRPLHASAQTPSDRMVAHISAATVKRYLLRQIKACYFVLRAVGDTGLEPYLDVFFDWCETKFEFNSVRLMPLIYRRTMSDTQLIDKIFEDAFRRFFQKKAAELLESFDEETIREATQATLDAIAGLDFNHVPPGNYDLGGLVLDRLFGLQYHEPEFAFKLHRLS
;
A
#
# COMPACT_ATOMS: atom_id res chain seq x y z
N MET A 1 -25.36 -33.53 -9.86
CA MET A 1 -24.09 -33.34 -10.61
C MET A 1 -23.72 -31.87 -10.80
N LEU A 2 -24.67 -30.98 -11.14
CA LEU A 2 -24.40 -29.54 -11.27
C LEU A 2 -23.86 -28.86 -9.99
N LYS A 3 -24.32 -29.25 -8.79
CA LYS A 3 -23.74 -28.79 -7.51
C LYS A 3 -22.32 -29.28 -7.23
N LYS A 4 -21.93 -30.45 -7.76
CA LYS A 4 -20.55 -30.96 -7.66
C LYS A 4 -19.64 -30.33 -8.72
N PHE A 5 -20.19 -29.99 -9.88
CA PHE A 5 -19.50 -29.26 -10.95
C PHE A 5 -19.26 -27.79 -10.58
N LEU A 6 -20.22 -27.13 -9.92
CA LEU A 6 -20.03 -25.79 -9.34
C LEU A 6 -19.03 -25.77 -8.16
N LYS A 7 -18.91 -26.89 -7.43
CA LYS A 7 -17.86 -27.10 -6.42
C LYS A 7 -16.48 -27.43 -7.02
N PHE A 8 -16.42 -27.67 -8.33
CA PHE A 8 -15.18 -27.93 -9.07
C PHE A 8 -14.74 -26.67 -9.84
N LEU A 9 -15.68 -25.83 -10.26
CA LEU A 9 -15.42 -24.50 -10.86
C LEU A 9 -15.10 -23.43 -9.80
N LYS A 10 -15.65 -23.53 -8.59
CA LYS A 10 -15.04 -22.90 -7.43
C LYS A 10 -13.84 -23.77 -7.08
N GLY A 11 -12.63 -23.33 -7.43
CA GLY A 11 -11.41 -23.98 -6.97
C GLY A 11 -11.57 -24.37 -5.50
N THR A 12 -11.14 -25.56 -5.14
CA THR A 12 -11.11 -26.00 -3.75
C THR A 12 -9.96 -25.26 -3.08
N THR A 13 -10.13 -23.95 -2.91
CA THR A 13 -9.48 -23.22 -1.82
C THR A 13 -9.92 -23.97 -0.58
N GLN A 14 -8.96 -24.60 0.12
CA GLN A 14 -9.24 -25.05 1.48
C GLN A 14 -9.84 -23.85 2.21
N GLU A 15 -11.10 -23.98 2.63
CA GLU A 15 -11.78 -22.97 3.44
C GLU A 15 -10.85 -22.67 4.63
N GLN A 16 -10.44 -21.41 4.77
CA GLN A 16 -9.64 -20.94 5.92
C GLN A 16 -10.33 -21.43 7.19
N ALA A 17 -9.67 -22.34 7.92
CA ALA A 17 -10.14 -22.88 9.19
C ALA A 17 -9.49 -22.16 10.38
N PHE A 18 -9.03 -20.93 10.19
CA PHE A 18 -8.45 -20.08 11.22
C PHE A 18 -8.99 -18.66 11.08
N GLU A 19 -9.15 -17.98 12.22
CA GLU A 19 -9.53 -16.57 12.29
C GLU A 19 -8.28 -15.69 12.08
N GLY A 20 -8.43 -14.55 11.40
CA GLY A 20 -7.33 -13.59 11.20
C GLY A 20 -6.51 -13.81 9.93
N SER A 21 -5.27 -13.30 9.92
CA SER A 21 -4.38 -13.38 8.76
C SER A 21 -3.59 -14.68 8.71
N TYR A 22 -3.08 -15.03 7.53
CA TYR A 22 -2.25 -16.23 7.39
C TYR A 22 -0.91 -16.10 8.14
N LEU A 23 -0.32 -14.92 8.17
CA LEU A 23 0.92 -14.69 8.93
C LEU A 23 0.68 -14.85 10.43
N ASP A 24 -0.43 -14.33 10.97
CA ASP A 24 -0.79 -14.52 12.39
C ASP A 24 -0.88 -16.02 12.73
N HIS A 25 -1.55 -16.78 11.88
CA HIS A 25 -1.68 -18.23 12.05
C HIS A 25 -0.34 -18.98 11.99
N LEU A 26 0.58 -18.55 11.13
CA LEU A 26 1.93 -19.13 11.04
C LEU A 26 2.75 -18.77 12.29
N LEU A 27 2.73 -17.49 12.68
CA LEU A 27 3.46 -16.96 13.84
C LEU A 27 3.01 -17.62 15.14
N GLU A 28 1.71 -17.85 15.34
CA GLU A 28 1.18 -18.57 16.50
C GLU A 28 1.69 -20.02 16.56
N GLN A 29 1.78 -20.70 15.42
CA GLN A 29 2.23 -22.10 15.36
C GLN A 29 3.74 -22.25 15.57
N VAL A 30 4.54 -21.34 15.03
CA VAL A 30 6.01 -21.44 15.13
C VAL A 30 6.55 -20.93 16.46
N ARG A 31 5.80 -20.06 17.16
CA ARG A 31 6.25 -19.39 18.40
C ARG A 31 6.86 -20.37 19.43
N PRO A 32 6.24 -21.51 19.79
CA PRO A 32 6.83 -22.42 20.78
C PRO A 32 8.15 -23.05 20.32
N SER A 33 8.29 -23.33 19.03
CA SER A 33 9.53 -23.89 18.45
C SER A 33 10.64 -22.84 18.38
N VAL A 34 10.30 -21.60 18.03
CA VAL A 34 11.23 -20.48 17.99
C VAL A 34 11.80 -20.20 19.38
N GLU A 35 10.95 -20.17 20.41
CA GLU A 35 11.36 -20.01 21.81
C GLU A 35 12.36 -21.11 22.22
N ALA A 36 12.02 -22.38 21.96
CA ALA A 36 12.89 -23.50 22.30
C ALA A 36 14.26 -23.44 21.59
N GLN A 37 14.31 -23.02 20.32
CA GLN A 37 15.57 -22.88 19.59
C GLN A 37 16.44 -21.73 20.12
N LEU A 38 15.85 -20.59 20.48
CA LEU A 38 16.59 -19.45 21.05
C LEU A 38 17.11 -19.76 22.46
N GLU A 39 16.36 -20.53 23.26
CA GLU A 39 16.83 -21.03 24.55
C GLU A 39 18.01 -22.02 24.41
N GLU A 40 17.97 -22.89 23.39
CA GLU A 40 19.05 -23.86 23.13
C GLU A 40 20.32 -23.20 22.58
N CYS A 41 20.17 -22.22 21.69
CA CYS A 41 21.28 -21.48 21.10
C CYS A 41 20.98 -19.97 21.01
N PRO A 42 21.39 -19.18 22.02
CA PRO A 42 21.21 -17.72 22.04
C PRO A 42 21.93 -16.99 20.91
N GLU A 43 22.89 -17.62 20.23
CA GLU A 43 23.65 -17.02 19.13
C GLU A 43 22.88 -16.98 17.79
N HIS A 44 21.68 -17.55 17.74
CA HIS A 44 20.78 -17.46 16.59
C HIS A 44 20.35 -16.01 16.30
N ASP A 45 20.22 -15.69 15.01
CA ASP A 45 19.40 -14.57 14.55
C ASP A 45 17.91 -14.94 14.72
N PRO A 46 17.15 -14.24 15.60
CA PRO A 46 15.77 -14.59 15.89
C PRO A 46 14.87 -14.53 14.64
N LEU A 47 15.18 -13.67 13.67
CA LEU A 47 14.40 -13.57 12.43
C LEU A 47 14.59 -14.83 11.56
N LEU A 48 15.82 -15.33 11.47
CA LEU A 48 16.12 -16.56 10.73
C LEU A 48 15.52 -17.81 11.39
N VAL A 49 15.42 -17.84 12.73
CA VAL A 49 14.70 -18.92 13.42
C VAL A 49 13.23 -18.91 12.99
N VAL A 50 12.57 -17.75 12.98
CA VAL A 50 11.19 -17.65 12.49
C VAL A 50 11.06 -18.08 11.03
N VAL A 51 11.94 -17.61 10.15
CA VAL A 51 11.95 -17.97 8.73
C VAL A 51 12.04 -19.49 8.55
N THR A 52 13.02 -20.12 9.20
CA THR A 52 13.27 -21.56 9.07
C THR A 52 12.10 -22.38 9.62
N GLU A 53 11.49 -21.97 10.74
CA GLU A 53 10.32 -22.65 11.29
C GLU A 53 9.07 -22.49 10.41
N ILE A 54 8.85 -21.31 9.82
CA ILE A 54 7.76 -21.09 8.85
C ILE A 54 7.94 -22.00 7.64
N LEU A 55 9.15 -22.06 7.08
CA LEU A 55 9.45 -22.96 5.97
C LEU A 55 9.20 -24.42 6.38
N ARG A 56 9.75 -24.87 7.52
CA ARG A 56 9.54 -26.23 8.04
C ARG A 56 8.07 -26.59 8.20
N LEU A 57 7.27 -25.71 8.78
CA LEU A 57 5.81 -25.90 8.93
C LEU A 57 5.12 -26.07 7.57
N SER A 58 5.60 -25.34 6.57
CA SER A 58 5.01 -25.31 5.24
C SER A 58 5.35 -26.54 4.36
N LYS A 59 6.45 -27.26 4.65
CA LYS A 59 6.82 -28.55 4.03
C LYS A 59 7.48 -29.50 5.05
N PRO A 60 6.71 -30.09 5.98
CA PRO A 60 7.26 -30.89 7.08
C PRO A 60 7.95 -32.18 6.60
N GLU A 61 7.54 -32.71 5.44
CA GLU A 61 8.13 -33.92 4.87
C GLU A 61 9.50 -33.68 4.23
N GLN A 62 9.79 -32.43 3.85
CA GLN A 62 11.04 -32.06 3.15
C GLN A 62 12.18 -31.78 4.13
N TRP A 63 11.87 -31.19 5.29
CA TRP A 63 12.88 -30.68 6.23
C TRP A 63 12.71 -31.32 7.61
N THR A 64 13.30 -32.51 7.77
CA THR A 64 13.31 -33.26 9.04
C THR A 64 14.66 -33.24 9.76
N GLU A 65 15.69 -32.71 9.11
CA GLU A 65 17.05 -32.63 9.64
C GLU A 65 17.17 -31.52 10.69
N ALA A 66 18.09 -31.73 11.65
CA ALA A 66 18.43 -30.71 12.63
C ALA A 66 19.18 -29.56 11.96
N ILE A 67 18.88 -28.33 12.39
CA ILE A 67 19.51 -27.10 11.90
C ILE A 67 20.91 -26.96 12.53
N GLU A 68 21.90 -26.51 11.77
CA GLU A 68 23.20 -26.11 12.32
C GLU A 68 23.09 -24.84 13.16
N CYS A 69 23.64 -24.91 14.38
CA CYS A 69 23.72 -23.77 15.29
C CYS A 69 25.09 -23.10 15.16
N PRO A 70 25.17 -21.75 15.01
CA PRO A 70 24.06 -20.80 14.93
C PRO A 70 23.54 -20.57 13.50
N LEU A 71 22.23 -20.29 13.39
CA LEU A 71 21.62 -19.68 12.19
C LEU A 71 22.02 -18.21 12.12
N ALA A 72 22.77 -17.87 11.07
CA ALA A 72 23.21 -16.53 10.77
C ALA A 72 23.52 -16.41 9.28
N ASP A 73 23.31 -15.23 8.71
CA ASP A 73 23.79 -14.86 7.39
C ASP A 73 24.43 -13.47 7.41
N GLU A 74 24.75 -12.93 6.23
CA GLU A 74 25.40 -11.63 6.06
C GLU A 74 24.55 -10.45 6.58
N GLN A 75 23.25 -10.65 6.75
CA GLN A 75 22.30 -9.64 7.25
C GLN A 75 21.99 -9.81 8.73
N SER A 76 22.52 -10.85 9.37
CA SER A 76 22.30 -11.09 10.80
C SER A 76 23.06 -10.07 11.64
N PRO A 77 22.45 -9.55 12.72
CA PRO A 77 23.14 -8.62 13.62
C PRO A 77 24.39 -9.24 14.26
N GLU A 78 25.43 -8.46 14.50
CA GLU A 78 26.69 -8.97 15.05
C GLU A 78 26.52 -9.57 16.45
N LEU A 79 27.34 -10.57 16.80
CA LEU A 79 27.36 -11.10 18.17
C LEU A 79 27.87 -10.04 19.15
N ALA A 80 27.19 -9.89 20.30
CA ALA A 80 27.68 -9.01 21.34
C ALA A 80 29.06 -9.48 21.82
N ALA A 81 30.03 -8.56 21.89
CA ALA A 81 31.35 -8.88 22.42
C ALA A 81 31.21 -9.44 23.84
N PRO A 82 31.95 -10.50 24.22
CA PRO A 82 31.91 -11.01 25.58
C PRO A 82 32.29 -9.88 26.54
N ALA A 83 31.47 -9.68 27.58
CA ALA A 83 31.73 -8.66 28.59
C ALA A 83 33.19 -8.77 29.06
N PRO A 84 33.95 -7.65 29.09
CA PRO A 84 35.33 -7.70 29.56
C PRO A 84 35.35 -8.33 30.95
N PRO A 85 36.32 -9.22 31.24
CA PRO A 85 36.38 -9.88 32.53
C PRO A 85 36.40 -8.83 33.63
N PRO A 86 35.69 -9.04 34.76
CA PRO A 86 35.62 -8.07 35.84
C PRO A 86 37.05 -7.69 36.22
N ALA A 87 37.36 -6.40 36.09
CA ALA A 87 38.65 -5.89 36.49
C ALA A 87 38.92 -6.33 37.93
N PRO A 88 40.15 -6.78 38.26
CA PRO A 88 40.50 -7.05 39.65
C PRO A 88 40.16 -5.81 40.47
N ALA A 89 39.44 -6.02 41.58
CA ALA A 89 38.97 -4.97 42.47
C ALA A 89 40.16 -4.26 43.12
N ASP A 90 40.74 -3.31 42.40
CA ASP A 90 41.70 -2.35 42.94
C ASP A 90 41.06 -0.96 42.90
N GLU A 91 40.77 -0.53 44.13
CA GLU A 91 40.74 0.83 44.67
C GLU A 91 40.28 1.99 43.79
N ALA A 92 39.19 2.60 44.28
CA ALA A 92 38.60 3.84 43.85
C ALA A 92 39.62 4.94 43.53
N ASP A 93 39.42 5.60 42.40
CA ASP A 93 39.77 7.01 42.26
C ASP A 93 38.62 7.75 41.56
N GLU A 94 38.22 8.86 42.18
CA GLU A 94 37.20 9.81 41.73
C GLU A 94 37.69 10.64 40.53
N ALA A 95 36.71 11.21 39.80
CA ALA A 95 36.76 12.27 38.77
C ALA A 95 36.38 11.74 37.37
N ASP A 96 35.62 12.43 36.52
CA ASP A 96 35.02 13.76 36.54
C ASP A 96 33.88 13.79 35.53
N ASP A 97 32.99 14.74 35.74
CA ASP A 97 31.84 15.15 34.96
C ASP A 97 32.22 15.65 33.53
N SER A 98 31.60 15.10 32.49
CA SER A 98 31.27 15.82 31.24
C SER A 98 30.36 14.96 30.36
N GLY A 99 29.16 15.48 30.08
CA GLY A 99 28.10 14.76 29.37
C GLY A 99 28.16 14.79 27.84
N GLU A 100 27.14 14.15 27.26
CA GLU A 100 26.60 14.21 25.91
C GLU A 100 25.32 13.35 26.02
N GLY A 101 24.10 13.89 25.92
CA GLY A 101 23.50 14.31 24.66
C GLY A 101 22.70 13.13 24.10
N ASP A 102 21.59 12.78 24.75
CA ASP A 102 20.62 11.80 24.22
C ASP A 102 19.92 12.47 23.03
N GLU A 103 20.36 12.15 21.81
CA GLU A 103 19.60 12.45 20.60
C GLU A 103 18.49 11.38 20.45
N PRO A 104 17.23 11.77 20.18
CA PRO A 104 16.19 10.80 19.87
C PRO A 104 16.49 10.19 18.50
N VAL A 105 16.82 8.89 18.49
CA VAL A 105 16.99 8.10 17.28
C VAL A 105 15.62 7.93 16.62
N GLU A 106 15.44 8.55 15.45
CA GLU A 106 14.32 8.24 14.55
C GLU A 106 14.46 6.79 14.05
N ALA A 107 13.69 5.88 14.63
CA ALA A 107 13.55 4.50 14.17
C ALA A 107 12.11 4.25 13.71
N ASP A 108 11.76 4.81 12.56
CA ASP A 108 10.59 4.41 11.76
C ASP A 108 10.96 4.48 10.27
N ALA A 109 12.11 3.90 9.93
CA ALA A 109 12.47 3.64 8.54
C ALA A 109 11.53 2.56 7.97
N ASP A 110 10.92 2.90 6.84
CA ASP A 110 9.97 2.10 6.10
C ASP A 110 10.66 0.81 5.59
N ALA A 111 10.62 -0.26 6.39
CA ALA A 111 11.26 -1.56 6.11
C ALA A 111 10.76 -2.26 4.81
N SER A 112 9.84 -1.64 4.08
CA SER A 112 9.28 -2.13 2.81
C SER A 112 10.29 -2.08 1.65
N ASN A 113 11.22 -1.11 1.64
CA ASN A 113 12.21 -0.98 0.57
C ASN A 113 13.52 -1.72 0.85
N GLU A 114 13.95 -1.79 2.11
CA GLU A 114 15.23 -2.43 2.48
C GLU A 114 15.24 -3.93 2.14
N PHE A 115 14.10 -4.61 2.22
CA PHE A 115 14.02 -6.06 1.98
C PHE A 115 14.24 -6.42 0.49
N PHE A 116 13.82 -5.56 -0.44
CA PHE A 116 13.95 -5.80 -1.89
C PHE A 116 15.14 -5.06 -2.52
N GLU A 117 15.71 -4.04 -1.86
CA GLU A 117 16.98 -3.40 -2.25
C GLU A 117 18.16 -4.41 -2.20
N ILE A 118 18.02 -5.52 -1.46
CA ILE A 118 18.99 -6.65 -1.42
C ILE A 118 19.16 -7.35 -2.77
N LEU A 119 18.16 -7.30 -3.68
CA LEU A 119 18.32 -7.83 -5.04
C LEU A 119 19.14 -6.89 -5.94
N GLU A 120 19.36 -5.64 -5.53
CA GLU A 120 20.07 -4.64 -6.35
C GLU A 120 21.57 -4.50 -5.99
N GLU A 121 22.01 -4.90 -4.79
CA GLU A 121 23.41 -4.66 -4.36
C GLU A 121 24.45 -5.67 -4.92
N GLU A 122 24.04 -6.76 -5.60
CA GLU A 122 24.97 -7.74 -6.19
C GLU A 122 25.41 -7.42 -7.64
N GLU A 123 24.86 -6.38 -8.29
CA GLU A 123 25.32 -5.94 -9.61
C GLU A 123 25.53 -4.42 -9.63
N LEU A 124 26.76 -3.97 -9.37
CA LEU A 124 27.44 -2.83 -10.02
C LEU A 124 28.76 -2.52 -9.27
N GLU A 125 29.76 -3.40 -9.40
CA GLU A 125 31.17 -2.98 -9.27
C GLU A 125 31.67 -2.48 -10.64
N ASP A 126 31.80 -1.15 -10.72
CA ASP A 126 32.74 -0.34 -11.50
C ASP A 126 33.11 -0.72 -12.95
N ASP A 127 32.78 0.19 -13.88
CA ASP A 127 33.77 0.69 -14.84
C ASP A 127 33.43 2.16 -15.23
N GLU A 128 33.45 3.08 -14.26
CA GLU A 128 33.54 4.52 -14.56
C GLU A 128 34.98 4.87 -14.95
N SER A 129 35.30 4.76 -16.24
CA SER A 129 36.51 5.38 -16.79
C SER A 129 36.28 6.89 -16.98
N GLU A 130 37.06 7.66 -16.23
CA GLU A 130 37.27 9.10 -16.38
C GLU A 130 37.49 9.54 -17.84
N GLU A 131 36.69 10.50 -18.34
CA GLU A 131 37.21 11.47 -19.32
C GLU A 131 36.78 12.89 -18.96
N LYS A 132 37.80 13.68 -18.56
CA LYS A 132 37.74 15.13 -18.38
C LYS A 132 38.05 15.86 -19.68
N ALA A 133 37.21 16.87 -19.95
CA ALA A 133 37.55 18.24 -20.37
C ALA A 133 38.10 18.56 -21.78
N SER A 134 37.32 19.36 -22.51
CA SER A 134 37.70 20.64 -23.18
C SER A 134 36.42 21.29 -23.70
N ASP A 135 35.89 22.40 -23.17
CA ASP A 135 36.36 23.80 -23.32
C ASP A 135 36.53 24.23 -24.79
N GLU A 136 35.55 24.94 -25.35
CA GLU A 136 35.72 26.26 -25.99
C GLU A 136 34.39 26.81 -26.55
N SER A 137 34.25 28.12 -26.38
CA SER A 137 33.19 29.05 -26.79
C SER A 137 33.07 29.26 -28.30
N ASP A 138 31.91 29.75 -28.78
CA ASP A 138 31.87 30.94 -29.64
C ASP A 138 30.44 31.52 -29.85
N GLU A 139 30.39 32.84 -29.65
CA GLU A 139 29.54 33.96 -30.11
C GLU A 139 28.41 33.67 -31.13
N ALA A 140 27.16 34.08 -30.86
CA ALA A 140 26.52 35.38 -31.13
C ALA A 140 26.09 35.62 -32.60
N ASP A 141 24.78 35.90 -32.77
CA ASP A 141 24.17 37.04 -33.49
C ASP A 141 22.93 36.72 -34.37
N GLU A 142 21.89 37.49 -34.03
CA GLU A 142 20.84 38.13 -34.82
C GLU A 142 20.53 37.65 -36.25
N GLN A 143 19.25 37.35 -36.51
CA GLN A 143 18.49 38.14 -37.48
C GLN A 143 16.97 37.94 -37.37
N GLN A 144 16.33 39.11 -37.26
CA GLN A 144 14.93 39.46 -37.34
C GLN A 144 14.57 39.67 -38.82
N GLU A 145 13.43 39.16 -39.30
CA GLU A 145 12.71 39.74 -40.46
C GLU A 145 11.29 39.16 -40.59
N ASP A 146 10.33 40.02 -40.24
CA ASP A 146 9.00 40.30 -40.79
C ASP A 146 8.44 39.47 -41.96
N SER A 147 7.16 39.08 -41.89
CA SER A 147 6.22 39.35 -42.99
C SER A 147 4.76 39.34 -42.53
N ASP A 148 4.09 40.46 -42.82
CA ASP A 148 2.70 40.84 -42.59
C ASP A 148 1.62 40.10 -43.42
N SER A 149 0.36 40.44 -43.10
CA SER A 149 -0.83 40.57 -43.97
C SER A 149 -1.64 39.29 -44.23
N ASP A 150 -2.97 39.22 -44.21
CA ASP A 150 -4.11 40.16 -44.32
C ASP A 150 -5.35 39.45 -43.70
N SER A 151 -6.14 40.05 -42.81
CA SER A 151 -7.39 40.84 -43.00
C SER A 151 -8.59 40.12 -43.65
N ASP A 152 -9.73 40.15 -42.93
CA ASP A 152 -11.14 40.33 -43.38
C ASP A 152 -12.05 39.78 -42.25
N ASP A 153 -12.62 40.58 -41.34
CA ASP A 153 -13.68 41.61 -41.43
C ASP A 153 -15.04 41.08 -41.93
N GLU A 154 -16.07 41.18 -41.06
CA GLU A 154 -17.54 41.24 -41.27
C GLU A 154 -18.22 40.88 -39.91
N GLN A 155 -18.51 41.81 -38.99
CA GLN A 155 -19.63 42.78 -38.89
C GLN A 155 -21.05 42.20 -38.74
N GLU A 156 -21.74 42.76 -37.72
CA GLU A 156 -23.19 42.97 -37.52
C GLU A 156 -24.07 41.70 -37.35
N GLU A 157 -25.15 41.64 -36.54
CA GLU A 157 -26.12 42.64 -36.07
C GLU A 157 -26.63 42.34 -34.65
N GLU A 158 -27.15 43.41 -34.04
CA GLU A 158 -27.99 43.48 -32.86
C GLU A 158 -29.32 42.71 -33.01
N HIS A 159 -29.88 42.23 -31.89
CA HIS A 159 -31.33 42.33 -31.69
C HIS A 159 -31.68 42.41 -30.19
N GLU A 160 -32.23 43.56 -29.81
CA GLU A 160 -32.96 43.84 -28.58
C GLU A 160 -34.37 43.17 -28.57
N ASP A 161 -35.01 43.28 -27.40
CA ASP A 161 -36.43 43.15 -27.08
C ASP A 161 -36.95 41.77 -26.67
N ASP A 162 -37.86 41.58 -25.71
CA ASP A 162 -38.48 42.43 -24.68
C ASP A 162 -39.42 41.50 -23.89
N LYS A 163 -39.57 41.80 -22.59
CA LYS A 163 -40.78 41.63 -21.76
C LYS A 163 -41.52 40.29 -21.56
N THR A 164 -41.72 40.07 -20.25
CA THR A 164 -42.99 39.74 -19.54
C THR A 164 -43.53 38.33 -19.65
N ALA A 165 -44.28 37.79 -18.70
CA ALA A 165 -44.57 38.00 -17.28
C ALA A 165 -45.73 37.03 -17.00
N ALA A 166 -45.91 36.65 -15.73
CA ALA A 166 -47.19 36.20 -15.18
C ALA A 166 -47.70 34.82 -15.70
N ASP A 167 -48.48 34.04 -14.97
CA ASP A 167 -49.02 34.06 -13.61
C ASP A 167 -49.91 32.80 -13.54
N GLY A 168 -50.00 32.20 -12.36
CA GLY A 168 -51.22 31.58 -11.85
C GLY A 168 -51.75 30.29 -12.50
N GLY A 169 -51.96 29.27 -11.66
CA GLY A 169 -52.91 28.22 -12.03
C GLY A 169 -52.93 26.96 -11.18
N GLU A 170 -53.10 27.10 -9.87
CA GLU A 170 -53.69 26.05 -9.01
C GLU A 170 -55.02 25.53 -9.60
N SER A 171 -55.24 24.21 -9.61
CA SER A 171 -56.43 23.59 -8.99
C SER A 171 -56.37 22.05 -9.03
N THR A 172 -56.50 21.44 -7.85
CA THR A 172 -57.43 20.33 -7.48
C THR A 172 -57.73 19.25 -8.53
N GLY A 173 -57.69 17.94 -8.27
CA GLY A 173 -57.83 17.17 -7.04
C GLY A 173 -58.70 15.94 -7.34
N LEU A 174 -58.51 14.85 -6.56
CA LEU A 174 -59.40 13.67 -6.39
C LEU A 174 -59.54 12.77 -7.64
N ASP A 175 -59.70 11.44 -7.59
CA ASP A 175 -59.71 10.41 -6.55
C ASP A 175 -59.78 9.05 -7.31
N GLU A 176 -59.53 7.96 -6.57
CA GLU A 176 -60.11 6.62 -6.77
C GLU A 176 -59.58 5.66 -7.87
N GLU A 177 -58.87 4.65 -7.35
CA GLU A 177 -59.12 3.19 -7.44
C GLU A 177 -59.16 2.42 -8.79
N SER A 178 -58.48 1.27 -8.70
CA SER A 178 -58.64 0.01 -9.45
C SER A 178 -57.99 -0.10 -10.83
N GLU A 179 -57.01 -1.01 -10.98
CA GLU A 179 -57.23 -2.33 -11.58
C GLU A 179 -55.91 -3.12 -11.63
N ALA A 180 -55.99 -4.39 -11.22
CA ALA A 180 -54.94 -5.37 -11.46
C ALA A 180 -54.97 -5.77 -12.95
N VAL A 181 -53.86 -5.57 -13.67
CA VAL A 181 -53.66 -6.14 -15.00
C VAL A 181 -52.27 -6.76 -15.08
N HIS A 182 -52.28 -8.08 -15.26
CA HIS A 182 -51.15 -8.92 -15.65
C HIS A 182 -51.02 -8.85 -17.18
N VAL A 183 -49.91 -8.35 -17.72
CA VAL A 183 -49.53 -8.58 -19.12
C VAL A 183 -48.00 -8.68 -19.22
N ASP A 184 -47.54 -9.83 -19.68
CA ASP A 184 -46.19 -10.06 -20.20
C ASP A 184 -46.00 -9.40 -21.58
N ALA A 185 -44.74 -9.11 -21.90
CA ALA A 185 -44.11 -8.96 -23.23
C ALA A 185 -43.68 -7.54 -23.65
N GLU A 186 -42.35 -7.42 -23.75
CA GLU A 186 -41.55 -6.80 -24.81
C GLU A 186 -41.84 -5.35 -25.27
N GLY A 187 -40.84 -4.49 -25.04
CA GLY A 187 -40.50 -3.34 -25.88
C GLY A 187 -41.03 -1.99 -25.37
N ASP A 188 -40.13 -1.13 -24.87
CA ASP A 188 -39.60 -0.03 -25.68
C ASP A 188 -38.46 0.69 -24.93
N LEU A 189 -37.37 0.90 -25.65
CA LEU A 189 -36.14 1.58 -25.24
C LEU A 189 -36.09 2.92 -25.96
N SER A 190 -36.41 4.03 -25.28
CA SER A 190 -35.99 5.40 -25.60
C SER A 190 -36.57 6.35 -24.54
N ALA A 191 -35.98 7.44 -24.08
CA ALA A 191 -34.68 8.05 -24.25
C ALA A 191 -34.48 9.00 -23.05
N ALA A 192 -33.37 8.87 -22.33
CA ALA A 192 -32.77 9.99 -21.62
C ALA A 192 -31.34 10.08 -22.17
N GLN A 193 -31.17 11.00 -23.11
CA GLN A 193 -29.90 11.28 -23.78
C GLN A 193 -28.93 11.92 -22.77
N THR A 194 -28.15 11.10 -22.09
CA THR A 194 -26.83 11.48 -21.61
C THR A 194 -25.82 11.13 -22.70
N ARG A 195 -25.12 12.15 -23.19
CA ARG A 195 -23.99 12.01 -24.12
C ARG A 195 -23.07 10.90 -23.64
N PRO A 196 -22.74 9.90 -24.48
CA PRO A 196 -21.62 9.02 -24.17
C PRO A 196 -20.35 9.88 -24.25
N THR A 197 -19.68 10.07 -23.12
CA THR A 197 -18.25 10.33 -23.12
C THR A 197 -17.61 9.30 -24.04
N ALA A 198 -16.89 9.80 -25.05
CA ALA A 198 -16.25 8.99 -26.05
C ALA A 198 -15.44 7.86 -25.37
N PRO A 199 -15.51 6.61 -25.86
CA PRO A 199 -14.60 5.59 -25.39
C PRO A 199 -13.19 6.08 -25.68
N LEU A 200 -12.36 6.10 -24.63
CA LEU A 200 -10.91 6.09 -24.76
C LEU A 200 -10.59 5.13 -25.90
N GLN A 201 -9.87 5.60 -26.90
CA GLN A 201 -9.30 4.72 -27.91
C GLN A 201 -8.51 3.66 -27.15
N SER A 202 -9.03 2.43 -27.20
CA SER A 202 -8.45 1.22 -26.64
C SER A 202 -7.22 0.83 -27.46
N GLY A 203 -6.20 1.70 -27.44
CA GLY A 203 -4.90 1.51 -28.08
C GLY A 203 -3.88 0.84 -27.17
N ASP A 204 -4.05 0.92 -25.84
CA ASP A 204 -3.01 0.49 -24.88
C ASP A 204 -3.37 -0.78 -24.07
N ALA A 205 -4.54 -1.40 -24.33
CA ALA A 205 -4.86 -2.71 -23.75
C ALA A 205 -4.05 -3.87 -24.36
N ILE A 206 -3.20 -3.58 -25.36
CA ILE A 206 -2.28 -4.54 -25.99
C ILE A 206 -0.91 -4.56 -25.27
N ALA A 207 -0.59 -3.53 -24.46
CA ALA A 207 0.70 -3.42 -23.79
C ALA A 207 0.87 -4.43 -22.64
N ALA A 208 -0.15 -4.70 -21.83
CA ALA A 208 -0.01 -5.62 -20.69
C ALA A 208 0.30 -7.08 -21.11
N ALA A 209 -0.27 -7.53 -22.25
CA ALA A 209 -0.01 -8.86 -22.77
C ALA A 209 1.36 -8.96 -23.47
N GLU A 210 1.79 -7.93 -24.22
CA GLU A 210 3.13 -7.89 -24.82
C GLU A 210 4.23 -7.77 -23.75
N ILE A 211 4.01 -7.00 -22.67
CA ILE A 211 4.96 -6.83 -21.57
C ILE A 211 5.12 -8.12 -20.74
N VAL A 212 4.03 -8.86 -20.48
CA VAL A 212 4.12 -10.16 -19.77
C VAL A 212 4.79 -11.24 -20.64
N GLU A 213 4.62 -11.17 -21.96
CA GLU A 213 5.31 -12.05 -22.91
C GLU A 213 6.81 -11.71 -23.05
N GLU A 214 7.19 -10.44 -22.91
CA GLU A 214 8.57 -9.95 -22.90
C GLU A 214 9.31 -10.34 -21.59
N ILE A 215 8.64 -10.21 -20.42
CA ILE A 215 9.12 -10.72 -19.12
C ILE A 215 9.32 -12.24 -19.17
N ALA A 216 8.42 -12.97 -19.83
CA ALA A 216 8.57 -14.39 -20.02
C ALA A 216 9.77 -14.72 -20.91
N GLN A 217 10.07 -13.93 -21.94
CA GLN A 217 11.21 -14.18 -22.85
C GLN A 217 12.56 -13.81 -22.23
N GLU A 218 12.65 -12.76 -21.42
CA GLU A 218 13.91 -12.36 -20.76
C GLU A 218 14.27 -13.26 -19.59
N ALA A 219 13.30 -13.68 -18.76
CA ALA A 219 13.51 -14.71 -17.74
C ALA A 219 13.91 -16.08 -18.34
N ILE A 220 13.61 -16.31 -19.64
CA ILE A 220 14.00 -17.50 -20.40
C ILE A 220 15.42 -17.39 -20.99
N LEU A 221 15.98 -16.18 -21.17
CA LEU A 221 17.22 -15.96 -21.94
C LEU A 221 18.50 -15.93 -21.10
N GLU A 222 18.45 -15.64 -19.80
CA GLU A 222 19.65 -15.64 -18.95
C GLU A 222 20.04 -17.03 -18.42
N ASN A 223 19.16 -18.02 -18.51
CA ASN A 223 19.37 -19.32 -17.85
C ASN A 223 20.04 -20.41 -18.73
N SER A 224 20.80 -20.02 -19.77
CA SER A 224 21.36 -21.00 -20.73
C SER A 224 22.88 -21.00 -20.91
N GLN A 225 23.66 -20.15 -20.23
CA GLN A 225 25.11 -20.14 -20.45
C GLN A 225 25.90 -19.77 -19.18
N SER A 226 26.19 -20.75 -18.32
CA SER A 226 27.51 -20.91 -17.66
C SER A 226 27.51 -21.80 -16.39
N ALA A 227 26.91 -23.00 -16.36
CA ALA A 227 27.11 -23.87 -15.19
C ALA A 227 26.95 -25.39 -15.41
N ASP A 228 26.93 -25.87 -16.66
CA ASP A 228 26.42 -27.22 -16.95
C ASP A 228 27.34 -28.40 -16.61
N ASP A 229 28.62 -28.21 -16.25
CA ASP A 229 29.55 -29.33 -16.08
C ASP A 229 29.90 -29.70 -14.61
N GLU A 230 29.53 -28.90 -13.60
CA GLU A 230 29.80 -29.22 -12.18
C GLU A 230 28.54 -29.43 -11.30
N LEU A 231 27.35 -29.07 -11.78
CA LEU A 231 26.09 -29.11 -11.00
C LEU A 231 25.35 -30.47 -11.04
N GLU A 232 25.65 -31.35 -11.99
CA GLU A 232 24.98 -32.66 -12.11
C GLU A 232 25.29 -33.62 -10.93
N GLN A 233 26.30 -33.32 -10.10
CA GLN A 233 26.60 -34.07 -8.87
C GLN A 233 25.96 -33.50 -7.59
N ALA A 234 25.36 -32.30 -7.64
CA ALA A 234 24.67 -31.68 -6.50
C ALA A 234 23.18 -32.06 -6.40
N ALA A 235 22.57 -32.50 -7.51
CA ALA A 235 21.13 -32.73 -7.67
C ALA A 235 20.52 -33.89 -6.83
N ALA A 236 21.27 -34.54 -5.93
CA ALA A 236 20.78 -35.66 -5.11
C ALA A 236 21.01 -35.49 -3.60
N LYS A 237 21.44 -34.31 -3.14
CA LYS A 237 21.46 -33.99 -1.70
C LYS A 237 20.23 -33.16 -1.41
N ALA A 238 19.35 -33.63 -0.53
CA ALA A 238 18.23 -32.82 -0.06
C ALA A 238 18.77 -31.47 0.44
N THR A 239 18.34 -30.38 -0.19
CA THR A 239 18.80 -29.04 0.17
C THR A 239 18.41 -28.77 1.61
N ARG A 240 19.42 -28.54 2.45
CA ARG A 240 19.23 -28.34 3.87
C ARG A 240 18.54 -27.00 4.11
N LEU A 241 17.79 -26.92 5.21
CA LEU A 241 17.01 -25.74 5.58
C LEU A 241 17.89 -24.53 5.97
N ASP A 242 19.12 -24.79 6.40
CA ASP A 242 20.13 -23.82 6.81
C ASP A 242 21.12 -23.45 5.69
N SER A 243 20.85 -23.86 4.44
CA SER A 243 21.69 -23.42 3.32
C SER A 243 21.47 -21.92 3.04
N PRO A 244 22.51 -21.16 2.65
CA PRO A 244 22.38 -19.74 2.37
C PRO A 244 21.28 -19.39 1.37
N GLU A 245 21.11 -20.21 0.33
CA GLU A 245 20.11 -20.02 -0.72
C GLU A 245 18.69 -20.19 -0.18
N VAL A 246 18.46 -21.18 0.69
CA VAL A 246 17.16 -21.41 1.34
C VAL A 246 16.86 -20.31 2.35
N LEU A 247 17.86 -19.82 3.09
CA LEU A 247 17.69 -18.69 4.00
C LEU A 247 17.34 -17.41 3.24
N LYS A 248 18.03 -17.10 2.13
CA LYS A 248 17.72 -15.95 1.24
C LYS A 248 16.28 -16.06 0.70
N ALA A 249 15.90 -17.21 0.17
CA ALA A 249 14.53 -17.49 -0.29
C ALA A 249 13.50 -17.32 0.84
N GLY A 250 13.82 -17.83 2.02
CA GLY A 250 12.97 -17.76 3.21
C GLY A 250 12.74 -16.35 3.71
N ARG A 251 13.79 -15.51 3.72
CA ARG A 251 13.65 -14.09 4.07
C ARG A 251 12.74 -13.37 3.06
N ILE A 252 12.93 -13.58 1.75
CA ILE A 252 12.06 -13.00 0.70
C ILE A 252 10.62 -13.44 0.88
N PHE A 253 10.41 -14.72 1.20
CA PHE A 253 9.08 -15.22 1.48
C PHE A 253 8.46 -14.57 2.72
N LEU A 254 9.22 -14.36 3.79
CA LEU A 254 8.75 -13.63 4.97
C LEU A 254 8.41 -12.16 4.63
N GLY A 255 9.22 -11.49 3.81
CA GLY A 255 8.93 -10.15 3.30
C GLY A 255 7.59 -10.09 2.56
N LEU A 256 7.33 -11.05 1.67
CA LEU A 256 6.03 -11.19 1.00
C LEU A 256 4.88 -11.41 1.99
N LEU A 257 5.08 -12.27 3.00
CA LEU A 257 4.05 -12.52 4.01
C LEU A 257 3.74 -11.25 4.82
N ILE A 258 4.75 -10.46 5.15
CA ILE A 258 4.60 -9.17 5.85
C ILE A 258 3.84 -8.16 4.98
N GLU A 259 4.22 -7.99 3.71
CA GLU A 259 3.51 -7.07 2.81
C GLU A 259 2.07 -7.50 2.56
N ASN A 260 1.83 -8.80 2.46
CA ASN A 260 0.48 -9.34 2.40
C ASN A 260 -0.29 -9.06 3.69
N ASP A 261 0.33 -9.26 4.86
CA ASP A 261 -0.32 -9.06 6.16
C ASP A 261 -0.68 -7.59 6.44
N ARG A 262 0.06 -6.65 5.83
CA ARG A 262 -0.23 -5.22 5.90
C ARG A 262 -1.59 -4.88 5.31
N LEU A 263 -2.08 -5.64 4.32
CA LEU A 263 -3.39 -5.43 3.70
C LEU A 263 -4.54 -5.81 4.66
N PRO A 264 -5.74 -5.19 4.52
CA PRO A 264 -6.96 -5.69 5.14
C PRO A 264 -7.15 -7.19 4.85
N VAL A 265 -7.66 -7.95 5.81
CA VAL A 265 -7.72 -9.43 5.73
C VAL A 265 -8.46 -9.93 4.49
N ASP A 266 -9.54 -9.26 4.09
CA ASP A 266 -10.32 -9.60 2.89
C ASP A 266 -9.63 -9.21 1.57
N MET A 267 -8.50 -8.51 1.65
CA MET A 267 -7.65 -8.08 0.54
C MET A 267 -6.31 -8.81 0.48
N GLN A 268 -6.08 -9.80 1.34
CA GLN A 268 -4.85 -10.58 1.34
C GLN A 268 -4.87 -11.67 0.26
N LEU A 269 -3.68 -12.04 -0.23
CA LEU A 269 -3.45 -13.26 -0.99
C LEU A 269 -3.92 -14.46 -0.17
N SER A 270 -4.59 -15.39 -0.84
CA SER A 270 -4.98 -16.67 -0.26
C SER A 270 -3.76 -17.55 0.04
N ILE A 271 -3.95 -18.55 0.90
CA ILE A 271 -2.89 -19.50 1.28
C ILE A 271 -2.29 -20.14 0.02
N ALA A 272 -3.12 -20.59 -0.92
CA ALA A 272 -2.66 -21.22 -2.15
C ALA A 272 -1.77 -20.29 -2.99
N GLU A 273 -2.14 -19.01 -3.10
CA GLU A 273 -1.37 -18.00 -3.83
C GLU A 273 -0.04 -17.69 -3.12
N THR A 274 -0.04 -17.62 -1.78
CA THR A 274 1.22 -17.46 -1.01
C THR A 274 2.13 -18.70 -1.10
N MET A 275 1.56 -19.91 -1.15
CA MET A 275 2.33 -21.14 -1.32
C MET A 275 2.93 -21.24 -2.72
N LEU A 276 2.24 -20.76 -3.76
CA LEU A 276 2.78 -20.67 -5.11
C LEU A 276 3.99 -19.73 -5.16
N ALA A 277 3.90 -18.56 -4.53
CA ALA A 277 5.02 -17.62 -4.39
C ALA A 277 6.22 -18.25 -3.65
N ARG A 278 5.98 -18.94 -2.54
CA ARG A 278 7.01 -19.70 -1.81
C ARG A 278 7.68 -20.75 -2.70
N ASP A 279 6.87 -21.55 -3.41
CA ASP A 279 7.37 -22.65 -4.24
C ASP A 279 8.15 -22.15 -5.46
N LEU A 280 7.84 -20.96 -5.96
CA LEU A 280 8.64 -20.24 -6.94
C LEU A 280 9.99 -19.81 -6.37
N LEU A 281 10.00 -19.14 -5.22
CA LEU A 281 11.23 -18.67 -4.56
C LEU A 281 12.19 -19.82 -4.25
N LEU A 282 11.68 -20.89 -3.62
CA LEU A 282 12.48 -22.07 -3.36
C LEU A 282 12.93 -22.75 -4.67
N GLY A 283 12.08 -22.76 -5.70
CA GLY A 283 12.44 -23.34 -7.00
C GLY A 283 13.57 -22.57 -7.69
N TYR A 284 13.58 -21.24 -7.58
CA TYR A 284 14.63 -20.37 -8.13
C TYR A 284 15.97 -20.63 -7.44
N PHE A 285 16.00 -20.54 -6.11
CA PHE A 285 17.23 -20.65 -5.32
C PHE A 285 17.78 -22.08 -5.21
N VAL A 286 16.94 -23.10 -5.46
CA VAL A 286 17.34 -24.52 -5.39
C VAL A 286 17.44 -25.16 -6.79
N HIS A 287 17.27 -24.38 -7.86
CA HIS A 287 17.31 -24.83 -9.26
C HIS A 287 16.35 -26.01 -9.56
N ASP A 288 15.08 -25.86 -9.15
CA ASP A 288 14.02 -26.83 -9.44
C ASP A 288 13.63 -26.80 -10.94
N GLU A 289 13.60 -27.97 -11.59
CA GLU A 289 13.18 -28.13 -12.99
C GLU A 289 11.76 -27.59 -13.26
N GLN A 290 10.91 -27.50 -12.22
CA GLN A 290 9.55 -26.97 -12.34
C GLN A 290 9.47 -25.44 -12.21
N PHE A 291 10.59 -24.74 -12.02
CA PHE A 291 10.62 -23.29 -11.84
C PHE A 291 9.87 -22.53 -12.94
N GLU A 292 10.15 -22.82 -14.22
CA GLU A 292 9.50 -22.14 -15.35
C GLU A 292 7.97 -22.32 -15.37
N ALA A 293 7.49 -23.50 -15.00
CA ALA A 293 6.06 -23.78 -14.97
C ALA A 293 5.37 -22.97 -13.86
N LYS A 294 5.99 -22.90 -12.68
CA LYS A 294 5.48 -22.11 -11.54
C LYS A 294 5.57 -20.60 -11.83
N ALA A 295 6.61 -20.13 -12.51
CA ALA A 295 6.76 -18.74 -12.91
C ALA A 295 5.61 -18.31 -13.83
N LYS A 296 5.28 -19.14 -14.83
CA LYS A 296 4.14 -18.90 -15.73
C LYS A 296 2.80 -18.89 -15.00
N GLU A 297 2.62 -19.82 -14.06
CA GLU A 297 1.42 -19.87 -13.22
C GLU A 297 1.27 -18.60 -12.37
N LEU A 298 2.36 -18.13 -11.77
CA LEU A 298 2.36 -16.90 -10.97
C LEU A 298 2.12 -15.65 -11.83
N LEU A 299 2.66 -15.58 -13.05
CA LEU A 299 2.36 -14.48 -13.99
C LEU A 299 0.88 -14.47 -14.40
N SER A 300 0.30 -15.64 -14.69
CA SER A 300 -1.14 -15.74 -14.94
C SER A 300 -1.98 -15.28 -13.74
N LEU A 301 -1.50 -15.55 -12.52
CA LEU A 301 -2.13 -15.05 -11.31
C LEU A 301 -2.03 -13.53 -11.20
N VAL A 302 -0.86 -12.93 -11.50
CA VAL A 302 -0.69 -11.47 -11.53
C VAL A 302 -1.67 -10.82 -12.50
N GLU A 303 -1.79 -11.36 -13.73
CA GLU A 303 -2.77 -10.88 -14.72
C GLU A 303 -4.20 -11.00 -14.21
N GLN A 304 -4.54 -12.11 -13.57
CA GLN A 304 -5.85 -12.29 -12.95
C GLN A 304 -6.11 -11.22 -11.89
N LYS A 305 -5.15 -10.95 -10.98
CA LYS A 305 -5.29 -9.93 -9.94
C LYS A 305 -5.44 -8.53 -10.51
N PHE A 306 -4.71 -8.22 -11.57
CA PHE A 306 -4.85 -6.95 -12.28
C PHE A 306 -6.26 -6.79 -12.87
N ASN A 307 -6.77 -7.81 -13.55
CA ASN A 307 -8.13 -7.81 -14.13
C ASN A 307 -9.24 -7.74 -13.07
N GLU A 308 -8.99 -8.26 -11.87
CA GLU A 308 -9.89 -8.17 -10.72
C GLU A 308 -9.81 -6.81 -10.01
N GLY A 309 -8.86 -5.94 -10.37
CA GLY A 309 -8.60 -4.68 -9.69
C GLY A 309 -7.91 -4.84 -8.32
N ALA A 310 -7.30 -6.00 -8.07
CA ALA A 310 -6.55 -6.31 -6.85
C ALA A 310 -5.08 -5.87 -6.98
N PHE A 311 -4.85 -4.58 -7.28
CA PHE A 311 -3.52 -4.05 -7.61
C PHE A 311 -2.51 -4.18 -6.48
N SER A 312 -2.95 -4.05 -5.23
CA SER A 312 -2.09 -4.27 -4.06
C SER A 312 -1.53 -5.71 -4.03
N GLN A 313 -2.33 -6.72 -4.39
CA GLN A 313 -1.89 -8.11 -4.51
C GLN A 313 -0.96 -8.31 -5.71
N ALA A 314 -1.31 -7.74 -6.86
CA ALA A 314 -0.47 -7.80 -8.06
C ALA A 314 0.91 -7.19 -7.83
N ARG A 315 0.99 -6.05 -7.14
CA ARG A 315 2.26 -5.39 -6.78
C ARG A 315 3.14 -6.28 -5.91
N ILE A 316 2.57 -6.90 -4.87
CA ILE A 316 3.30 -7.83 -3.99
C ILE A 316 3.90 -9.00 -4.79
N LEU A 317 3.11 -9.58 -5.72
CA LEU A 317 3.57 -10.70 -6.53
C LEU A 317 4.61 -10.30 -7.57
N LEU A 318 4.48 -9.12 -8.17
CA LEU A 318 5.42 -8.60 -9.17
C LEU A 318 6.82 -8.35 -8.59
N GLN A 319 6.92 -8.04 -7.28
CA GLN A 319 8.20 -7.87 -6.60
C GLN A 319 9.06 -9.15 -6.57
N LEU A 320 8.48 -10.32 -6.84
CA LEU A 320 9.21 -11.58 -6.88
C LEU A 320 9.98 -11.81 -8.19
N PHE A 321 9.65 -11.06 -9.25
CA PHE A 321 10.29 -11.22 -10.55
C PHE A 321 11.45 -10.24 -10.69
N GLN A 322 12.63 -10.78 -10.99
CA GLN A 322 13.73 -9.97 -11.54
C GLN A 322 13.31 -9.55 -12.95
N THR A 323 13.10 -8.26 -13.14
CA THR A 323 12.80 -7.65 -14.43
C THR A 323 13.79 -6.53 -14.67
N ASP A 324 14.13 -6.29 -15.93
CA ASP A 324 14.96 -5.15 -16.29
C ASP A 324 14.35 -3.86 -15.76
N ARG A 325 15.22 -2.91 -15.42
CA ARG A 325 14.83 -1.65 -14.79
C ARG A 325 13.75 -0.88 -15.60
N PRO A 326 13.86 -0.75 -16.94
CA PRO A 326 12.78 -0.17 -17.76
C PRO A 326 11.42 -0.84 -17.59
N THR A 327 11.33 -2.17 -17.69
CA THR A 327 10.06 -2.90 -17.52
C THR A 327 9.47 -2.69 -16.13
N ARG A 328 10.30 -2.76 -15.09
CA ARG A 328 9.87 -2.52 -13.71
C ARG A 328 9.29 -1.10 -13.53
N ILE A 329 9.93 -0.09 -14.12
CA ILE A 329 9.45 1.30 -14.10
C ILE A 329 8.12 1.44 -14.84
N ASN A 330 7.97 0.79 -16.00
CA ASN A 330 6.72 0.82 -16.76
C ASN A 330 5.57 0.15 -16.00
N ASN A 331 5.81 -1.03 -15.42
CA ASN A 331 4.84 -1.76 -14.60
C ASN A 331 4.39 -0.95 -13.39
N ASP A 332 5.32 -0.33 -12.67
CA ASP A 332 5.04 0.52 -11.52
C ASP A 332 4.12 1.71 -11.89
N ARG A 333 4.39 2.36 -13.02
CA ARG A 333 3.55 3.45 -13.54
C ARG A 333 2.16 2.98 -13.94
N ASN A 334 2.07 1.87 -14.68
CA ASN A 334 0.79 1.33 -15.12
C ASN A 334 -0.08 0.95 -13.93
N LEU A 335 0.50 0.28 -12.92
CA LEU A 335 -0.18 -0.03 -11.66
C LEU A 335 -0.64 1.24 -10.93
N PHE A 336 0.19 2.28 -10.90
CA PHE A 336 -0.19 3.55 -10.28
C PHE A 336 -1.41 4.19 -10.97
N TYR A 337 -1.39 4.31 -12.31
CA TYR A 337 -2.48 4.95 -13.03
C TYR A 337 -3.78 4.14 -12.93
N GLU A 338 -3.72 2.82 -13.08
CA GLU A 338 -4.91 1.96 -12.99
C GLU A 338 -5.49 1.94 -11.57
N ASP A 339 -4.65 1.91 -10.54
CA ASP A 339 -5.10 2.06 -9.15
C ASP A 339 -5.83 3.39 -8.94
N MET A 340 -5.24 4.51 -9.39
CA MET A 340 -5.86 5.82 -9.25
C MET A 340 -7.16 5.96 -10.06
N ILE A 341 -7.22 5.42 -11.28
CA ILE A 341 -8.45 5.41 -12.10
C ILE A 341 -9.56 4.67 -11.35
N MET A 342 -9.29 3.46 -10.85
CA MET A 342 -10.29 2.68 -10.13
C MET A 342 -10.69 3.34 -8.81
N ARG A 343 -9.71 3.82 -8.04
CA ARG A 343 -9.92 4.44 -6.73
C ARG A 343 -10.71 5.74 -6.80
N LEU A 344 -10.38 6.63 -7.74
CA LEU A 344 -11.05 7.92 -7.85
C LEU A 344 -12.31 7.84 -8.70
N GLY A 345 -12.40 6.87 -9.62
CA GLY A 345 -13.56 6.64 -10.47
C GLY A 345 -14.71 5.87 -9.82
N ILE A 346 -14.47 5.16 -8.70
CA ILE A 346 -15.51 4.36 -8.07
C ILE A 346 -16.65 5.23 -7.50
N ARG A 347 -17.88 4.73 -7.69
CA ARG A 347 -19.13 5.30 -7.18
C ARG A 347 -20.00 4.18 -6.64
N ARG A 348 -20.82 4.49 -5.64
CA ARG A 348 -21.84 3.55 -5.16
C ARG A 348 -22.89 3.36 -6.26
N ARG A 349 -23.21 2.10 -6.58
CA ARG A 349 -24.17 1.75 -7.66
C ARG A 349 -25.63 1.76 -7.20
N HIS A 350 -25.86 1.57 -5.91
CA HIS A 350 -27.19 1.43 -5.32
C HIS A 350 -27.42 2.52 -4.29
N LEU A 351 -28.44 3.35 -4.54
CA LEU A 351 -28.84 4.39 -3.61
C LEU A 351 -29.34 3.78 -2.30
N LEU A 352 -28.97 4.43 -1.21
CA LEU A 352 -29.41 4.09 0.14
C LEU A 352 -30.79 4.66 0.43
N ASN A 353 -31.56 3.93 1.23
CA ASN A 353 -32.84 4.38 1.72
C ASN A 353 -32.62 5.45 2.82
N HIS A 354 -33.38 6.54 2.79
CA HIS A 354 -33.32 7.61 3.80
C HIS A 354 -33.49 7.12 5.23
N ASN A 355 -34.26 6.05 5.45
CA ASN A 355 -34.45 5.48 6.79
C ASN A 355 -33.15 4.92 7.40
N LEU A 356 -32.26 4.35 6.57
CA LEU A 356 -30.97 3.84 7.04
C LEU A 356 -30.05 4.97 7.48
N LEU A 357 -30.08 6.11 6.78
CA LEU A 357 -29.25 7.27 7.14
C LEU A 357 -29.72 7.91 8.46
N ALA A 358 -31.03 7.98 8.69
CA ALA A 358 -31.57 8.47 9.96
C ALA A 358 -31.20 7.56 11.16
N GLU A 359 -31.01 6.26 10.94
CA GLU A 359 -30.53 5.34 11.98
C GLU A 359 -29.07 5.59 12.36
N LEU A 360 -28.22 5.97 11.40
CA LEU A 360 -26.82 6.33 11.64
C LEU A 360 -26.69 7.59 12.49
N GLU A 361 -27.47 8.64 12.19
CA GLU A 361 -27.51 9.87 12.99
C GLU A 361 -27.92 9.57 14.44
N ALA A 362 -28.88 8.67 14.65
CA ALA A 362 -29.30 8.27 16.00
C ALA A 362 -28.24 7.45 16.75
N ASN A 363 -27.43 6.66 16.04
CA ASN A 363 -26.37 5.83 16.64
C ASN A 363 -25.08 6.61 16.94
N SER A 364 -24.92 7.80 16.37
CA SER A 364 -23.75 8.67 16.59
C SER A 364 -23.93 9.65 17.76
N ASP A 365 -25.14 9.79 18.30
CA ASP A 365 -25.47 10.63 19.46
C ASP A 365 -25.10 9.94 20.80
N VAL A 366 -23.82 9.57 20.93
CA VAL A 366 -23.26 8.90 22.12
C VAL A 366 -22.18 9.79 22.73
N GLU A 367 -22.33 10.15 24.02
CA GLU A 367 -21.38 11.04 24.72
C GLU A 367 -19.97 10.44 24.90
N ASP A 368 -19.86 9.11 24.94
CA ASP A 368 -18.58 8.40 25.08
C ASP A 368 -17.97 8.10 23.70
N LEU A 369 -16.79 8.66 23.43
CA LEU A 369 -16.11 8.57 22.13
C LEU A 369 -15.82 7.12 21.72
N ASP A 370 -15.30 6.29 22.63
CA ASP A 370 -14.94 4.90 22.33
C ASP A 370 -16.17 4.08 21.98
N GLN A 371 -17.25 4.23 22.76
CA GLN A 371 -18.52 3.60 22.47
C GLN A 371 -19.12 4.08 21.15
N GLY A 372 -19.12 5.40 20.90
CA GLY A 372 -19.63 6.01 19.67
C GLY A 372 -18.87 5.52 18.43
N LEU A 373 -17.54 5.46 18.50
CA LEU A 373 -16.68 4.92 17.44
C LEU A 373 -16.99 3.46 17.14
N ALA A 374 -17.04 2.61 18.18
CA ALA A 374 -17.30 1.19 18.02
C ALA A 374 -18.68 0.93 17.41
N GLN A 375 -19.72 1.61 17.91
CA GLN A 375 -21.08 1.47 17.42
C GLN A 375 -21.22 1.96 15.97
N THR A 376 -20.69 3.13 15.67
CA THR A 376 -20.78 3.72 14.32
C THR A 376 -20.02 2.87 13.29
N CYS A 377 -18.79 2.46 13.60
CA CYS A 377 -18.01 1.62 12.69
C CYS A 377 -18.66 0.26 12.47
N HIS A 378 -19.18 -0.38 13.52
CA HIS A 378 -19.88 -1.65 13.40
C HIS A 378 -21.16 -1.51 12.57
N TRP A 379 -21.96 -0.46 12.78
CA TRP A 379 -23.16 -0.20 12.00
C TRP A 379 -22.85 0.03 10.52
N LEU A 380 -21.82 0.81 10.20
CA LEU A 380 -21.39 1.08 8.83
C LEU A 380 -20.91 -0.19 8.10
N GLU A 381 -20.24 -1.09 8.83
CA GLU A 381 -19.82 -2.37 8.27
C GLU A 381 -21.01 -3.28 7.97
N GLU A 382 -21.92 -3.47 8.94
CA GLU A 382 -23.06 -4.38 8.80
C GLU A 382 -24.07 -3.90 7.75
N ASN A 383 -24.34 -2.60 7.71
CA ASN A 383 -25.42 -2.04 6.89
C ASN A 383 -24.92 -1.49 5.56
N LEU A 384 -23.73 -0.88 5.53
CA LEU A 384 -23.22 -0.19 4.35
C LEU A 384 -22.01 -0.86 3.70
N HIS A 385 -21.47 -1.92 4.31
CA HIS A 385 -20.24 -2.59 3.91
C HIS A 385 -19.04 -1.63 3.81
N ILE A 386 -18.97 -0.68 4.73
CA ILE A 386 -17.88 0.28 4.89
C ILE A 386 -17.10 -0.12 6.13
N LYS A 387 -15.85 -0.56 5.95
CA LYS A 387 -15.00 -1.03 7.05
C LYS A 387 -13.89 -0.04 7.34
N PHE A 388 -13.91 0.53 8.53
CA PHE A 388 -12.86 1.42 9.00
C PHE A 388 -11.73 0.66 9.67
N HIS A 389 -10.51 0.95 9.21
CA HIS A 389 -9.28 0.32 9.66
C HIS A 389 -8.33 1.35 10.26
N LEU A 390 -7.49 0.88 11.18
CA LEU A 390 -6.33 1.58 11.67
C LEU A 390 -5.07 0.77 11.39
N PHE A 391 -4.02 1.45 10.94
CA PHE A 391 -2.68 0.89 10.77
C PHE A 391 -1.96 0.89 12.11
N THR A 392 -1.94 -0.22 12.83
CA THR A 392 -1.43 -0.34 14.21
C THR A 392 -0.74 -1.68 14.45
N ARG A 393 -0.04 -1.80 15.58
CA ARG A 393 0.43 -3.07 16.16
C ARG A 393 -0.32 -3.28 17.48
N GLU A 394 -0.63 -4.52 17.81
CA GLU A 394 -1.20 -4.82 19.13
C GLU A 394 -0.08 -4.84 20.18
N THR A 395 -0.24 -4.08 21.26
CA THR A 395 0.82 -3.94 22.28
C THR A 395 1.15 -5.28 22.92
N GLU A 396 0.15 -6.12 23.20
CA GLU A 396 0.35 -7.45 23.78
C GLU A 396 1.19 -8.36 22.87
N ASP A 397 0.95 -8.31 21.55
CA ASP A 397 1.75 -9.07 20.58
C ASP A 397 3.19 -8.56 20.50
N VAL A 398 3.38 -7.24 20.48
CA VAL A 398 4.71 -6.63 20.45
C VAL A 398 5.50 -7.01 21.69
N ASP A 399 4.89 -6.96 22.88
CA ASP A 399 5.57 -7.29 24.13
C ASP A 399 5.94 -8.78 24.19
N ALA A 400 5.08 -9.67 23.68
CA ALA A 400 5.40 -11.10 23.57
C ALA A 400 6.60 -11.33 22.64
N TRP A 401 6.60 -10.72 21.45
CA TRP A 401 7.68 -10.84 20.47
C TRP A 401 9.00 -10.19 20.92
N ARG A 402 8.91 -9.09 21.66
CA ARG A 402 10.06 -8.44 22.30
C ARG A 402 10.76 -9.39 23.27
N ALA A 403 9.99 -10.07 24.13
CA ALA A 403 10.54 -11.01 25.11
C ALA A 403 11.32 -12.16 24.46
N PHE A 404 10.92 -12.62 23.26
CA PHE A 404 11.68 -13.61 22.50
C PHE A 404 12.97 -13.03 21.92
N ALA A 405 12.90 -11.86 21.28
CA ALA A 405 14.08 -11.26 20.64
C ALA A 405 15.18 -10.90 21.65
N GLN A 406 14.81 -10.56 22.89
CA GLN A 406 15.74 -10.30 24.00
C GLN A 406 16.54 -11.52 24.46
N GLN A 407 16.14 -12.74 24.05
CA GLN A 407 16.90 -13.95 24.36
C GLN A 407 18.14 -14.11 23.47
N SER A 408 18.21 -13.40 22.35
CA SER A 408 19.36 -13.46 21.45
C SER A 408 20.57 -12.75 22.06
N ALA A 409 21.75 -13.35 21.91
CA ALA A 409 23.04 -12.78 22.29
C ALA A 409 23.60 -11.80 21.22
N ARG A 410 22.88 -11.58 20.13
CA ARG A 410 23.25 -10.64 19.07
C ARG A 410 22.89 -9.21 19.45
N ARG A 411 23.77 -8.28 19.10
CA ARG A 411 23.60 -6.85 19.34
C ARG A 411 22.44 -6.32 18.49
N ASP A 412 21.60 -5.47 19.08
CA ASP A 412 20.47 -4.81 18.40
C ASP A 412 19.45 -5.79 17.76
N ALA A 413 19.50 -7.08 18.14
CA ALA A 413 18.63 -8.12 17.61
C ALA A 413 17.15 -7.87 17.91
N GLU A 414 16.85 -7.30 19.08
CA GLU A 414 15.50 -6.84 19.43
C GLU A 414 14.98 -5.82 18.41
N ASP A 415 15.74 -4.76 18.16
CA ASP A 415 15.31 -3.66 17.29
C ASP A 415 15.14 -4.14 15.85
N VAL A 416 16.10 -4.93 15.33
CA VAL A 416 16.01 -5.50 13.98
C VAL A 416 14.82 -6.44 13.87
N PHE A 417 14.58 -7.31 14.86
CA PHE A 417 13.45 -8.23 14.85
C PHE A 417 12.11 -7.49 14.88
N LEU A 418 11.96 -6.51 15.78
CA LEU A 418 10.75 -5.72 15.96
C LEU A 418 10.46 -4.76 14.79
N ARG A 419 11.41 -4.52 13.87
CA ARG A 419 11.10 -3.86 12.58
C ARG A 419 10.16 -4.71 11.73
N TYR A 420 10.28 -6.03 11.79
CA TYR A 420 9.54 -6.96 10.94
C TYR A 420 8.39 -7.66 11.66
N ILE A 421 8.58 -8.09 12.91
CA ILE A 421 7.61 -8.96 13.63
C ILE A 421 7.28 -8.39 15.02
N PRO A 422 5.99 -8.23 15.38
CA PRO A 422 4.82 -8.31 14.50
C PRO A 422 4.73 -7.08 13.58
N PRO A 423 4.27 -7.23 12.33
CA PRO A 423 4.19 -6.10 11.42
C PRO A 423 3.08 -5.12 11.81
N LYS A 424 3.28 -3.84 11.52
CA LYS A 424 2.19 -2.85 11.56
C LYS A 424 1.25 -3.11 10.39
N ARG A 425 -0.06 -3.11 10.62
CA ARG A 425 -1.03 -3.63 9.63
C ARG A 425 -2.40 -3.00 9.75
N TRP A 426 -3.17 -3.02 8.65
CA TRP A 426 -4.54 -2.53 8.64
C TRP A 426 -5.45 -3.57 9.30
N ARG A 427 -6.10 -3.18 10.40
CA ARG A 427 -7.12 -4.00 11.06
C ARG A 427 -8.36 -3.18 11.37
N PRO A 428 -9.57 -3.79 11.29
CA PRO A 428 -10.80 -3.11 11.67
C PRO A 428 -10.73 -2.56 13.09
N LEU A 429 -11.39 -1.44 13.34
CA LEU A 429 -11.38 -0.78 14.65
C LEU A 429 -11.88 -1.70 15.78
N HIS A 430 -12.89 -2.53 15.49
CA HIS A 430 -13.53 -3.44 16.44
C HIS A 430 -12.76 -4.76 16.66
N ALA A 431 -11.68 -5.02 15.92
CA ALA A 431 -10.99 -6.31 15.92
C ALA A 431 -9.91 -6.47 17.01
N SER A 432 -9.78 -5.52 17.94
CA SER A 432 -8.73 -5.50 18.95
C SER A 432 -9.31 -5.35 20.37
N ALA A 433 -8.57 -5.83 21.36
CA ALA A 433 -8.91 -5.67 22.78
C ALA A 433 -8.63 -4.24 23.31
N GLN A 434 -7.81 -3.45 22.61
CA GLN A 434 -7.50 -2.07 22.98
C GLN A 434 -8.67 -1.12 22.73
N THR A 435 -8.73 -0.01 23.47
CA THR A 435 -9.76 1.01 23.26
C THR A 435 -9.59 1.65 21.87
N PRO A 436 -10.68 1.98 21.16
CA PRO A 436 -10.62 2.68 19.87
C PRO A 436 -9.74 3.94 19.89
N SER A 437 -9.83 4.74 20.95
CA SER A 437 -9.04 5.97 21.11
C SER A 437 -7.55 5.70 21.25
N ASP A 438 -7.14 4.72 22.06
CA ASP A 438 -5.72 4.41 22.23
C ASP A 438 -5.12 3.86 20.92
N ARG A 439 -5.91 3.07 20.17
CA ARG A 439 -5.51 2.62 18.83
C ARG A 439 -5.39 3.77 17.84
N MET A 440 -6.26 4.77 17.93
CA MET A 440 -6.16 5.97 17.10
C MET A 440 -4.87 6.74 17.40
N VAL A 441 -4.54 6.92 18.68
CA VAL A 441 -3.26 7.54 19.09
C VAL A 441 -2.08 6.75 18.54
N ALA A 442 -2.07 5.42 18.68
CA ALA A 442 -1.01 4.56 18.13
C ALA A 442 -0.94 4.56 16.59
N HIS A 443 -2.06 4.86 15.92
CA HIS A 443 -2.09 5.01 14.47
C HIS A 443 -1.35 6.28 14.03
N ILE A 444 -1.55 7.41 14.70
CA ILE A 444 -0.92 8.69 14.36
C ILE A 444 0.57 8.63 14.68
N SER A 445 1.40 8.53 13.64
CA SER A 445 2.85 8.33 13.72
C SER A 445 3.53 8.97 12.52
N ALA A 446 4.85 9.12 12.55
CA ALA A 446 5.61 9.66 11.42
C ALA A 446 5.36 8.86 10.13
N ALA A 447 5.31 7.53 10.23
CA ALA A 447 5.05 6.63 9.11
C ALA A 447 3.64 6.84 8.49
N THR A 448 2.60 6.99 9.31
CA THR A 448 1.23 7.19 8.81
C THR A 448 1.02 8.60 8.28
N VAL A 449 1.67 9.61 8.86
CA VAL A 449 1.70 10.99 8.32
C VAL A 449 2.41 11.03 6.95
N LYS A 450 3.55 10.36 6.80
CA LYS A 450 4.23 10.18 5.49
C LYS A 450 3.27 9.58 4.47
N ARG A 451 2.63 8.45 4.81
CA ARG A 451 1.68 7.76 3.91
C ARG A 451 0.49 8.62 3.55
N TYR A 452 -0.05 9.36 4.53
CA TYR A 452 -1.13 10.33 4.33
C TYR A 452 -0.73 11.41 3.32
N LEU A 453 0.42 12.06 3.51
CA LEU A 453 0.88 13.12 2.62
C LEU A 453 1.21 12.61 1.22
N LEU A 454 1.86 11.45 1.10
CA LEU A 454 2.13 10.82 -0.18
C LEU A 454 0.84 10.54 -0.96
N ARG A 455 -0.23 10.12 -0.29
CA ARG A 455 -1.53 9.89 -0.92
C ARG A 455 -2.14 11.19 -1.46
N GLN A 456 -2.05 12.30 -0.73
CA GLN A 456 -2.52 13.61 -1.21
C GLN A 456 -1.73 14.07 -2.45
N ILE A 457 -0.39 13.93 -2.43
CA ILE A 457 0.50 14.26 -3.55
C ILE A 457 0.17 13.39 -4.78
N LYS A 458 0.04 12.07 -4.59
CA LYS A 458 -0.31 11.10 -5.63
C LYS A 458 -1.64 11.44 -6.29
N ALA A 459 -2.67 11.74 -5.50
CA ALA A 459 -3.98 12.12 -6.01
C ALA A 459 -3.93 13.45 -6.80
N CYS A 460 -3.24 14.47 -6.27
CA CYS A 460 -3.10 15.76 -6.96
C CYS A 460 -2.40 15.59 -8.31
N TYR A 461 -1.29 14.83 -8.33
CA TYR A 461 -0.57 14.51 -9.56
C TYR A 461 -1.45 13.77 -10.58
N PHE A 462 -2.21 12.77 -10.12
CA PHE A 462 -3.10 12.02 -11.00
C PHE A 462 -4.20 12.89 -11.60
N VAL A 463 -4.90 13.71 -10.79
CA VAL A 463 -5.97 14.59 -11.27
C VAL A 463 -5.45 15.58 -12.31
N LEU A 464 -4.25 16.15 -12.11
CA LEU A 464 -3.62 17.02 -13.11
C LEU A 464 -3.23 16.30 -14.40
N ARG A 465 -2.91 15.01 -14.32
CA ARG A 465 -2.48 14.22 -15.48
C ARG A 465 -3.65 13.65 -16.27
N ALA A 466 -4.78 13.45 -15.61
CA ALA A 466 -5.98 12.90 -16.21
C ALA A 466 -6.43 13.76 -17.40
N VAL A 467 -6.81 13.09 -18.49
CA VAL A 467 -7.26 13.77 -19.72
C VAL A 467 -8.77 13.98 -19.64
N GLY A 468 -9.20 15.24 -19.77
CA GLY A 468 -10.62 15.61 -19.77
C GLY A 468 -11.11 16.12 -18.41
N ASP A 469 -12.40 16.39 -18.33
CA ASP A 469 -13.08 16.80 -17.10
C ASP A 469 -13.39 15.55 -16.27
N THR A 470 -12.69 15.40 -15.15
CA THR A 470 -12.84 14.29 -14.21
C THR A 470 -13.91 14.55 -13.15
N GLY A 471 -14.32 15.80 -12.98
CA GLY A 471 -15.13 16.28 -11.85
C GLY A 471 -14.36 16.30 -10.52
N LEU A 472 -13.05 16.13 -10.54
CA LEU A 472 -12.16 16.12 -9.36
C LEU A 472 -11.28 17.37 -9.27
N GLU A 473 -11.38 18.27 -10.24
CA GLU A 473 -10.63 19.51 -10.35
C GLU A 473 -10.80 20.42 -9.11
N PRO A 474 -11.97 20.50 -8.44
CA PRO A 474 -12.09 21.27 -7.19
C PRO A 474 -11.13 20.81 -6.08
N TYR A 475 -10.66 19.56 -6.10
CA TYR A 475 -9.65 19.09 -5.15
C TYR A 475 -8.27 19.74 -5.39
N LEU A 476 -7.95 20.15 -6.63
CA LEU A 476 -6.67 20.81 -6.92
C LEU A 476 -6.54 22.15 -6.19
N ASP A 477 -7.59 22.95 -6.20
CA ASP A 477 -7.64 24.23 -5.49
C ASP A 477 -7.48 24.00 -3.99
N VAL A 478 -8.23 23.05 -3.43
CA VAL A 478 -8.13 22.65 -2.02
C VAL A 478 -6.71 22.22 -1.66
N PHE A 479 -6.09 21.35 -2.46
CA PHE A 479 -4.75 20.84 -2.20
C PHE A 479 -3.70 21.95 -2.25
N PHE A 480 -3.78 22.85 -3.24
CA PHE A 480 -2.81 23.93 -3.39
C PHE A 480 -2.93 25.00 -2.30
N ASP A 481 -4.15 25.43 -1.98
CA ASP A 481 -4.41 26.37 -0.88
C ASP A 481 -3.98 25.79 0.47
N TRP A 482 -4.24 24.49 0.68
CA TRP A 482 -3.80 23.77 1.88
C TRP A 482 -2.28 23.68 1.98
N CYS A 483 -1.58 23.37 0.88
CA CYS A 483 -0.12 23.34 0.85
C CYS A 483 0.49 24.71 1.19
N GLU A 484 -0.03 25.78 0.61
CA GLU A 484 0.45 27.13 0.89
C GLU A 484 0.19 27.53 2.36
N THR A 485 -0.99 27.22 2.88
CA THR A 485 -1.41 27.61 4.23
C THR A 485 -0.71 26.80 5.33
N LYS A 486 -0.58 25.48 5.16
CA LYS A 486 -0.09 24.57 6.21
C LYS A 486 1.39 24.25 6.11
N PHE A 487 1.90 24.14 4.88
CA PHE A 487 3.29 23.78 4.62
C PHE A 487 4.15 24.97 4.22
N GLU A 488 3.57 26.17 4.11
CA GLU A 488 4.25 27.41 3.74
C GLU A 488 5.00 27.28 2.41
N PHE A 489 4.45 26.46 1.50
CA PHE A 489 5.10 26.07 0.26
C PHE A 489 4.18 26.23 -0.95
N ASN A 490 4.70 26.83 -2.02
CA ASN A 490 4.00 26.96 -3.29
C ASN A 490 4.04 25.65 -4.09
N SER A 491 2.99 24.85 -3.91
CA SER A 491 2.76 23.56 -4.56
C SER A 491 2.58 23.62 -6.08
N VAL A 492 2.30 24.79 -6.67
CA VAL A 492 2.22 24.94 -8.14
C VAL A 492 3.57 24.65 -8.80
N ARG A 493 4.68 24.82 -8.07
CA ARG A 493 6.04 24.48 -8.57
C ARG A 493 6.38 23.00 -8.41
N LEU A 494 5.69 22.27 -7.52
CA LEU A 494 5.95 20.86 -7.25
C LEU A 494 5.51 19.97 -8.40
N MET A 495 4.29 20.17 -8.90
CA MET A 495 3.68 19.27 -9.88
C MET A 495 4.46 19.19 -11.20
N PRO A 496 4.98 20.31 -11.77
CA PRO A 496 5.86 20.25 -12.93
C PRO A 496 7.18 19.47 -12.68
N LEU A 497 7.72 19.51 -11.46
CA LEU A 497 8.92 18.75 -11.10
C LEU A 497 8.65 17.25 -11.04
N ILE A 498 7.54 16.86 -10.41
CA ILE A 498 7.10 15.46 -10.39
C ILE A 498 6.87 14.98 -11.83
N TYR A 499 6.09 15.73 -12.62
CA TYR A 499 5.80 15.40 -14.02
C TYR A 499 7.06 15.19 -14.86
N ARG A 500 8.06 16.08 -14.75
CA ARG A 500 9.31 15.91 -15.51
C ARG A 500 10.04 14.61 -15.15
N ARG A 501 10.03 14.23 -13.87
CA ARG A 501 10.69 13.01 -13.40
C ARG A 501 9.91 11.75 -13.79
N THR A 502 8.59 11.80 -13.74
CA THR A 502 7.74 10.66 -14.14
C THR A 502 7.75 10.41 -15.64
N MET A 503 8.14 11.39 -16.46
CA MET A 503 8.39 11.22 -17.90
C MET A 503 9.77 10.62 -18.22
N SER A 504 10.68 10.49 -17.24
CA SER A 504 12.01 9.92 -17.43
C SER A 504 12.06 8.46 -16.99
N ASP A 505 12.62 7.53 -17.77
CA ASP A 505 12.67 6.09 -17.43
C ASP A 505 13.78 5.73 -16.44
N THR A 506 14.07 6.65 -15.52
CA THR A 506 15.19 6.52 -14.59
C THR A 506 14.75 6.04 -13.20
N GLN A 507 13.51 6.33 -12.79
CA GLN A 507 13.06 6.14 -11.42
C GLN A 507 11.64 5.57 -11.35
N LEU A 508 11.43 4.71 -10.35
CA LEU A 508 10.10 4.27 -9.93
C LEU A 508 9.26 5.47 -9.50
N ILE A 509 7.96 5.43 -9.77
CA ILE A 509 7.05 6.53 -9.49
C ILE A 509 6.95 6.79 -7.98
N ASP A 510 6.99 5.73 -7.18
CA ASP A 510 6.93 5.84 -5.72
C ASP A 510 8.16 6.54 -5.15
N LYS A 511 9.37 6.23 -5.64
CA LYS A 511 10.60 6.94 -5.24
C LYS A 511 10.55 8.43 -5.61
N ILE A 512 9.91 8.80 -6.72
CA ILE A 512 9.70 10.21 -7.11
C ILE A 512 8.80 10.93 -6.10
N PHE A 513 7.71 10.29 -5.67
CA PHE A 513 6.81 10.85 -4.66
C PHE A 513 7.46 10.93 -3.28
N GLU A 514 8.23 9.91 -2.88
CA GLU A 514 9.00 9.92 -1.63
C GLU A 514 10.02 11.06 -1.59
N ASP A 515 10.71 11.30 -2.70
CA ASP A 515 11.62 12.45 -2.82
C ASP A 515 10.88 13.79 -2.71
N ALA A 516 9.70 13.89 -3.31
CA ALA A 516 8.86 15.07 -3.17
C ALA A 516 8.46 15.29 -1.70
N PHE A 517 8.03 14.24 -1.01
CA PHE A 517 7.73 14.29 0.41
C PHE A 517 8.95 14.76 1.23
N ARG A 518 10.11 14.10 1.07
CA ARG A 518 11.35 14.44 1.79
C ARG A 518 11.76 15.89 1.60
N ARG A 519 11.68 16.40 0.36
CA ARG A 519 12.13 17.75 0.03
C ARG A 519 11.17 18.85 0.49
N PHE A 520 9.86 18.61 0.44
CA PHE A 520 8.87 19.69 0.57
C PHE A 520 7.97 19.56 1.80
N PHE A 521 7.80 18.37 2.36
CA PHE A 521 6.82 18.13 3.43
C PHE A 521 7.44 17.62 4.73
N GLN A 522 8.49 16.78 4.67
CA GLN A 522 9.00 16.03 5.84
C GLN A 522 9.24 16.91 7.08
N LYS A 523 9.99 18.00 6.93
CA LYS A 523 10.33 18.88 8.05
C LYS A 523 9.08 19.47 8.72
N LYS A 524 8.20 20.08 7.93
CA LYS A 524 7.00 20.75 8.47
C LYS A 524 5.96 19.75 8.96
N ALA A 525 5.90 18.56 8.35
CA ALA A 525 5.06 17.46 8.82
C ALA A 525 5.51 16.97 10.20
N ALA A 526 6.82 16.87 10.45
CA ALA A 526 7.36 16.54 11.77
C ALA A 526 7.02 17.63 12.81
N GLU A 527 7.22 18.90 12.47
CA GLU A 527 6.84 20.04 13.34
C GLU A 527 5.34 20.02 13.70
N LEU A 528 4.47 19.68 12.74
CA LEU A 528 3.03 19.57 12.99
C LEU A 528 2.68 18.33 13.82
N LEU A 529 3.33 17.20 13.57
CA LEU A 529 3.12 15.97 14.32
C LEU A 529 3.47 16.15 15.81
N GLU A 530 4.52 16.91 16.13
CA GLU A 530 4.88 17.25 17.52
C GLU A 530 3.78 18.04 18.25
N SER A 531 2.91 18.74 17.51
CA SER A 531 1.79 19.50 18.07
C SER A 531 0.53 18.66 18.32
N PHE A 532 0.48 17.43 17.82
CA PHE A 532 -0.68 16.55 17.97
C PHE A 532 -0.58 15.73 19.26
N ASP A 533 -0.97 16.33 20.38
CA ASP A 533 -1.11 15.60 21.64
C ASP A 533 -2.35 14.68 21.65
N GLU A 534 -2.43 13.80 22.65
CA GLU A 534 -3.53 12.82 22.77
C GLU A 534 -4.91 13.49 22.84
N GLU A 535 -5.01 14.66 23.47
CA GLU A 535 -6.25 15.42 23.58
C GLU A 535 -6.68 15.95 22.21
N THR A 536 -5.76 16.56 21.46
CA THR A 536 -6.00 17.04 20.10
C THR A 536 -6.40 15.91 19.16
N ILE A 537 -5.77 14.73 19.27
CA ILE A 537 -6.13 13.54 18.49
C ILE A 537 -7.56 13.09 18.82
N ARG A 538 -7.94 13.05 20.10
CA ARG A 538 -9.29 12.67 20.53
C ARG A 538 -10.35 13.67 20.07
N GLU A 539 -10.08 14.98 20.17
CA GLU A 539 -10.96 16.02 19.66
C GLU A 539 -11.15 15.91 18.13
N ALA A 540 -10.06 15.70 17.38
CA ALA A 540 -10.11 15.49 15.94
C ALA A 540 -10.88 14.21 15.58
N THR A 541 -10.76 13.16 16.40
CA THR A 541 -11.47 11.90 16.22
C THR A 541 -12.97 12.08 16.44
N GLN A 542 -13.38 12.78 17.50
CA GLN A 542 -14.78 13.12 17.73
C GLN A 542 -15.34 13.97 16.58
N ALA A 543 -14.62 15.01 16.15
CA ALA A 543 -15.04 15.85 15.03
C ALA A 543 -15.18 15.06 13.71
N THR A 544 -14.33 14.05 13.49
CA THR A 544 -14.47 13.12 12.36
C THR A 544 -15.71 12.24 12.51
N LEU A 545 -15.98 11.70 13.70
CA LEU A 545 -17.17 10.89 13.97
C LEU A 545 -18.46 11.68 13.73
N ASP A 546 -18.53 12.90 14.25
CA ASP A 546 -19.67 13.81 14.07
C ASP A 546 -19.88 14.13 12.59
N ALA A 547 -18.79 14.33 11.84
CA ALA A 547 -18.86 14.59 10.41
C ALA A 547 -19.35 13.38 9.62
N ILE A 548 -18.90 12.17 9.97
CA ILE A 548 -19.31 10.91 9.32
C ILE A 548 -20.82 10.71 9.42
N ALA A 549 -21.44 11.08 10.54
CA ALA A 549 -22.88 10.97 10.74
C ALA A 549 -23.70 11.78 9.72
N GLY A 550 -23.17 12.93 9.28
CA GLY A 550 -23.86 13.85 8.36
C GLY A 550 -23.51 13.67 6.88
N LEU A 551 -22.76 12.64 6.50
CA LEU A 551 -22.32 12.43 5.12
C LEU A 551 -23.43 11.84 4.22
N ASP A 552 -23.40 12.20 2.94
CA ASP A 552 -24.19 11.49 1.94
C ASP A 552 -23.47 10.22 1.48
N PHE A 553 -23.74 9.11 2.18
CA PHE A 553 -23.19 7.80 1.82
C PHE A 553 -23.62 7.27 0.44
N ASN A 554 -24.52 7.95 -0.29
CA ASN A 554 -24.75 7.65 -1.71
C ASN A 554 -23.51 7.92 -2.57
N HIS A 555 -22.61 8.79 -2.12
CA HIS A 555 -21.34 9.08 -2.81
C HIS A 555 -20.19 8.20 -2.32
N VAL A 556 -20.38 7.45 -1.23
CA VAL A 556 -19.36 6.60 -0.60
C VAL A 556 -19.58 5.12 -0.97
N PRO A 557 -18.71 4.50 -1.79
CA PRO A 557 -18.87 3.10 -2.16
C PRO A 557 -18.56 2.14 -0.99
N PRO A 558 -19.02 0.88 -1.04
CA PRO A 558 -18.53 -0.17 -0.15
C PRO A 558 -17.00 -0.36 -0.26
N GLY A 559 -16.35 -0.75 0.83
CA GLY A 559 -14.93 -1.06 0.85
C GLY A 559 -14.23 -0.85 2.20
N ASN A 560 -12.90 -0.97 2.16
CA ASN A 560 -12.00 -0.78 3.29
C ASN A 560 -11.43 0.65 3.26
N TYR A 561 -11.48 1.34 4.39
CA TYR A 561 -11.07 2.75 4.53
C TYR A 561 -10.14 2.96 5.71
N ASP A 562 -9.24 3.92 5.54
CA ASP A 562 -8.30 4.43 6.51
C ASP A 562 -8.98 5.50 7.38
N LEU A 563 -9.45 5.11 8.57
CA LEU A 563 -10.09 6.05 9.49
C LEU A 563 -9.10 7.09 10.01
N GLY A 564 -7.87 6.69 10.25
CA GLY A 564 -6.83 7.60 10.73
C GLY A 564 -6.46 8.65 9.68
N GLY A 565 -6.55 8.31 8.39
CA GLY A 565 -6.49 9.27 7.29
C GLY A 565 -7.55 10.37 7.37
N LEU A 566 -8.80 10.03 7.70
CA LEU A 566 -9.88 11.01 7.90
C LEU A 566 -9.64 11.89 9.14
N VAL A 567 -9.07 11.32 10.20
CA VAL A 567 -8.65 12.10 11.38
C VAL A 567 -7.48 13.02 11.04
N LEU A 568 -6.52 12.56 10.22
CA LEU A 568 -5.42 13.36 9.74
C LEU A 568 -5.90 14.55 8.90
N ASP A 569 -6.98 14.42 8.12
CA ASP A 569 -7.58 15.57 7.43
C ASP A 569 -8.00 16.66 8.43
N ARG A 570 -8.58 16.28 9.58
CA ARG A 570 -8.95 17.23 10.64
C ARG A 570 -7.73 17.85 11.31
N LEU A 571 -6.75 17.02 11.69
CA LEU A 571 -5.52 17.48 12.34
C LEU A 571 -4.72 18.44 11.45
N PHE A 572 -4.61 18.13 10.16
CA PHE A 572 -3.96 19.00 9.19
C PHE A 572 -4.86 20.12 8.68
N GLY A 573 -6.13 20.17 9.08
CA GLY A 573 -7.10 21.19 8.67
C GLY A 573 -7.38 21.20 7.16
N LEU A 574 -7.33 20.03 6.51
CA LEU A 574 -7.71 19.84 5.13
C LEU A 574 -9.25 19.77 5.02
N GLN A 575 -9.84 20.66 4.22
CA GLN A 575 -11.29 20.73 4.04
C GLN A 575 -11.63 20.56 2.56
N TYR A 576 -12.25 19.44 2.23
CA TYR A 576 -12.71 19.16 0.87
C TYR A 576 -13.98 19.95 0.53
N HIS A 577 -14.15 20.25 -0.76
CA HIS A 577 -15.38 20.86 -1.27
C HIS A 577 -16.60 19.95 -1.02
N GLU A 578 -16.44 18.66 -1.32
CA GLU A 578 -17.37 17.59 -0.99
C GLU A 578 -16.69 16.70 0.08
N PRO A 579 -17.21 16.61 1.31
CA PRO A 579 -16.62 15.80 2.38
C PRO A 579 -16.45 14.31 2.00
N GLU A 580 -17.33 13.78 1.16
CA GLU A 580 -17.30 12.39 0.70
C GLU A 580 -16.10 12.11 -0.21
N PHE A 581 -15.48 13.14 -0.80
CA PHE A 581 -14.25 12.99 -1.59
C PHE A 581 -13.11 12.38 -0.76
N ALA A 582 -13.07 12.65 0.55
CA ALA A 582 -12.09 12.06 1.47
C ALA A 582 -12.08 10.52 1.39
N PHE A 583 -13.24 9.89 1.19
CA PHE A 583 -13.34 8.43 1.09
C PHE A 583 -12.69 7.89 -0.18
N LYS A 584 -12.65 8.66 -1.27
CA LYS A 584 -11.89 8.24 -2.47
C LYS A 584 -10.40 8.18 -2.18
N LEU A 585 -9.88 9.18 -1.46
CA LEU A 585 -8.47 9.23 -1.08
C LEU A 585 -8.13 8.13 -0.07
N HIS A 586 -8.88 8.06 1.02
CA HIS A 586 -8.60 7.21 2.18
C HIS A 586 -9.05 5.75 2.01
N ARG A 587 -9.39 5.32 0.80
CA ARG A 587 -9.63 3.90 0.50
C ARG A 587 -8.34 3.09 0.68
N LEU A 588 -8.44 1.82 1.09
CA LEU A 588 -7.28 0.93 1.32
C LEU A 588 -7.04 -0.08 0.19
N SER A 589 -7.77 0.03 -0.91
CA SER A 589 -7.68 -0.90 -2.04
C SER A 589 -6.55 -0.58 -2.99
#